data_AF-A0A4Q7WSI7-F1
#
_entry.id   AF-A0A4Q7WSI7-F1
#
_cell.length_a   1.000
_cell.length_b   1.000
_cell.length_c   1.000
_cell.angle_alpha   90.00
_cell.angle_beta   90.00
_cell.angle_gamma   90.00
#
_symmetry.space_group_name_H-M   'P 1'
#
loop_
_entity.id
_entity.type
_entity.pdbx_description
1 polymer ?
#
loop_
_entity_poly.entity_id
_entity_poly.type
_entity_poly.pdbx_seq_one_letter_code
_entity_poly.pdbx_strand_id
1 'polypeptide(L)'
;MILVREIDPADLALFDEWYDAFRAGAVAGRKAALVAGRETLGYSLRNPSPLKQRIAVAAFEDDRVFGGMLFEYRLTDNLDTVEVDIDVPAEHRRRGIGTALWQWAVTRSAQLGRTIVQTELGVPCEPWAGVSFAERLGFEVEHVEEHLVVPLPYDDLRLDELRESAGRLNGYQLTSWAGVCPPEHQQAYADLHTAMDLDVPTGGMTRELVPWTVDKLEASEARIDRNYLALVTMAHTLDGLPAGYTLLYLPRADAEHAQQDDTLVLREHRGHNLGTHLKLANLEQLAKHRTTQRFLHTWTALSNAPMRKVNARFGFRAVEEHRELELRLPSLRPAARAVIVDEDERILLVRFEFDDGPLWATPGGGLEPGETVVEGLRRELVEEVGLRDFADPVHLWHQEVVAEGHATGYDGVLNDYFLIRTAAFDPAGTLSAAELRAENVHAMKWWTRSELAAHDGRFAPRDLPALIDRLLSAGPPTTPTQLGL
;
A
#
# COMPACT_ATOMS: atom_id res chain seq x y z
N MET A 1 -16.68 -17.90 -2.55
CA MET A 1 -15.29 -18.02 -2.05
C MET A 1 -14.55 -16.79 -2.52
N ILE A 2 -13.74 -16.18 -1.66
CA ILE A 2 -13.00 -14.97 -1.98
C ILE A 2 -11.62 -15.36 -2.51
N LEU A 3 -11.38 -15.04 -3.77
CA LEU A 3 -10.08 -15.18 -4.43
C LEU A 3 -9.40 -13.81 -4.49
N VAL A 4 -8.14 -13.70 -4.10
CA VAL A 4 -7.38 -12.46 -4.22
C VAL A 4 -6.27 -12.63 -5.24
N ARG A 5 -6.19 -11.71 -6.21
CA ARG A 5 -5.14 -11.73 -7.24
C ARG A 5 -4.84 -10.33 -7.77
N GLU A 6 -3.65 -10.20 -8.35
CA GLU A 6 -3.31 -9.05 -9.18
C GLU A 6 -4.28 -8.94 -10.36
N ILE A 7 -4.57 -7.72 -10.79
CA ILE A 7 -5.30 -7.46 -12.02
C ILE A 7 -4.37 -6.84 -13.05
N ASP A 8 -4.56 -7.20 -14.32
CA ASP A 8 -3.88 -6.53 -15.42
C ASP A 8 -4.60 -5.20 -15.70
N PRO A 9 -3.96 -4.03 -15.48
CA PRO A 9 -4.58 -2.74 -15.75
C PRO A 9 -4.77 -2.46 -17.25
N ALA A 10 -4.26 -3.32 -18.15
CA ALA A 10 -4.55 -3.30 -19.58
C ALA A 10 -5.89 -3.97 -19.93
N ASP A 11 -6.43 -4.85 -19.08
CA ASP A 11 -7.82 -5.28 -19.16
C ASP A 11 -8.72 -4.15 -18.66
N LEU A 12 -9.19 -3.31 -19.58
CA LEU A 12 -9.94 -2.11 -19.24
C LEU A 12 -11.26 -2.41 -18.52
N ALA A 13 -11.93 -3.52 -18.86
CA ALA A 13 -13.21 -3.86 -18.23
C ALA A 13 -12.99 -4.28 -16.78
N LEU A 14 -11.98 -5.12 -16.54
CA LEU A 14 -11.63 -5.55 -15.19
C LEU A 14 -11.05 -4.40 -14.36
N PHE A 15 -10.20 -3.56 -14.95
CA PHE A 15 -9.69 -2.35 -14.31
C PHE A 15 -10.84 -1.43 -13.88
N ASP A 16 -11.84 -1.27 -14.73
CA ASP A 16 -12.97 -0.39 -14.43
C ASP A 16 -13.81 -0.90 -13.25
N GLU A 17 -14.08 -2.21 -13.23
CA GLU A 17 -14.78 -2.86 -12.13
C GLU A 17 -13.99 -2.76 -10.81
N TRP A 18 -12.68 -3.00 -10.86
CA TRP A 18 -11.81 -2.84 -9.69
C TRP A 18 -11.79 -1.40 -9.19
N TYR A 19 -11.63 -0.43 -10.08
CA TYR A 19 -11.59 0.98 -9.70
C TYR A 19 -12.91 1.41 -9.06
N ASP A 20 -14.05 0.94 -9.57
CA ASP A 20 -15.36 1.22 -8.98
C ASP A 20 -15.46 0.68 -7.55
N ALA A 21 -15.06 -0.56 -7.32
CA ALA A 21 -15.06 -1.16 -5.98
C ALA A 21 -14.09 -0.45 -5.02
N PHE A 22 -12.86 -0.20 -5.46
CA PHE A 22 -11.83 0.50 -4.69
C PHE A 22 -12.31 1.91 -4.33
N ARG A 23 -12.74 2.70 -5.30
CA ARG A 23 -13.24 4.07 -5.08
C ARG A 23 -14.48 4.07 -4.18
N ALA A 24 -15.42 3.15 -4.37
CA ALA A 24 -16.62 3.07 -3.53
C ALA A 24 -16.26 2.79 -2.06
N GLY A 25 -15.24 1.97 -1.80
CA GLY A 25 -14.69 1.78 -0.45
C GLY A 25 -14.05 3.07 0.10
N ALA A 26 -13.18 3.69 -0.70
CA ALA A 26 -12.37 4.85 -0.32
C ALA A 26 -13.19 6.10 0.03
N VAL A 27 -14.33 6.31 -0.65
CA VAL A 27 -15.19 7.50 -0.44
C VAL A 27 -16.35 7.24 0.51
N ALA A 28 -16.66 5.99 0.84
CA ALA A 28 -17.85 5.65 1.63
C ALA A 28 -17.80 6.28 3.03
N GLY A 29 -18.72 7.22 3.28
CA GLY A 29 -18.86 7.93 4.56
C GLY A 29 -17.92 9.13 4.74
N ARG A 30 -17.10 9.47 3.74
CA ARG A 30 -16.18 10.61 3.75
C ARG A 30 -16.72 11.74 2.88
N LYS A 31 -16.86 12.94 3.44
CA LYS A 31 -17.52 14.08 2.77
C LYS A 31 -16.68 14.73 1.67
N ALA A 32 -15.37 14.64 1.77
CA ALA A 32 -14.42 15.32 0.90
C ALA A 32 -13.22 14.42 0.59
N ALA A 33 -13.44 13.10 0.52
CA ALA A 33 -12.38 12.15 0.19
C ALA A 33 -11.73 12.53 -1.14
N LEU A 34 -10.40 12.65 -1.12
CA LEU A 34 -9.61 12.79 -2.32
C LEU A 34 -9.12 11.40 -2.73
N VAL A 35 -9.51 10.98 -3.93
CA VAL A 35 -9.13 9.70 -4.51
C VAL A 35 -8.66 9.99 -5.92
N ALA A 36 -7.54 9.38 -6.33
CA ALA A 36 -7.02 9.55 -7.67
C ALA A 36 -8.10 9.23 -8.73
N GLY A 37 -8.25 10.12 -9.72
CA GLY A 37 -9.17 9.91 -10.82
C GLY A 37 -8.83 8.65 -11.62
N ARG A 38 -9.86 8.01 -12.20
CA ARG A 38 -9.75 6.76 -12.96
C ARG A 38 -8.66 6.80 -14.03
N GLU A 39 -8.67 7.85 -14.85
CA GLU A 39 -7.71 8.02 -15.93
C GLU A 39 -6.27 8.16 -15.40
N THR A 40 -6.07 8.97 -14.37
CA THR A 40 -4.77 9.18 -13.74
C THR A 40 -4.22 7.92 -13.10
N LEU A 41 -5.05 7.20 -12.32
CA LEU A 41 -4.64 5.96 -11.68
C LEU A 41 -4.37 4.86 -12.71
N GLY A 42 -5.25 4.70 -13.71
CA GLY A 42 -5.06 3.74 -14.78
C GLY A 42 -3.80 4.03 -15.61
N TYR A 43 -3.53 5.30 -15.93
CA TYR A 43 -2.28 5.69 -16.60
C TYR A 43 -1.06 5.30 -15.75
N SER A 44 -1.08 5.61 -14.45
CA SER A 44 0.02 5.29 -13.54
C SER A 44 0.29 3.79 -13.42
N LEU A 45 -0.74 2.95 -13.46
CA LEU A 45 -0.59 1.49 -13.39
C LEU A 45 -0.07 0.91 -14.71
N ARG A 46 -0.48 1.47 -15.85
CA ARG A 46 -0.02 1.03 -17.18
C ARG A 46 1.34 1.60 -17.60
N ASN A 47 1.84 2.60 -16.89
CA ASN A 47 3.11 3.27 -17.17
C ASN A 47 3.98 3.32 -15.89
N PRO A 48 4.55 2.18 -15.47
CA PRO A 48 5.31 2.09 -14.24
C PRO A 48 6.53 3.02 -14.23
N SER A 49 6.88 3.51 -13.05
CA SER A 49 8.02 4.41 -12.85
C SER A 49 9.31 3.60 -12.66
N PRO A 50 10.48 4.12 -13.09
CA PRO A 50 11.76 3.50 -12.71
C PRO A 50 12.06 3.60 -11.20
N LEU A 51 11.32 4.44 -10.45
CA LEU A 51 11.55 4.68 -9.03
C LEU A 51 10.67 3.82 -8.12
N LYS A 52 9.54 3.33 -8.63
CA LYS A 52 8.55 2.60 -7.85
C LYS A 52 7.64 1.76 -8.72
N GLN A 53 7.10 0.70 -8.13
CA GLN A 53 6.12 -0.18 -8.74
C GLN A 53 4.79 -0.08 -8.00
N ARG A 54 3.69 -0.13 -8.75
CA ARG A 54 2.31 -0.15 -8.24
C ARG A 54 1.60 -1.37 -8.80
N ILE A 55 0.89 -2.08 -7.95
CA ILE A 55 0.13 -3.27 -8.29
C ILE A 55 -1.31 -3.06 -7.84
N ALA A 56 -2.24 -3.20 -8.79
CA ALA A 56 -3.66 -3.24 -8.49
C ALA A 56 -4.05 -4.69 -8.16
N VAL A 57 -4.70 -4.88 -7.02
CA VAL A 57 -5.08 -6.20 -6.51
C VAL A 57 -6.58 -6.18 -6.22
N ALA A 58 -7.28 -7.23 -6.61
CA ALA A 58 -8.72 -7.33 -6.45
C ALA A 58 -9.09 -8.58 -5.64
N ALA A 59 -10.13 -8.45 -4.82
CA ALA A 59 -10.81 -9.56 -4.17
C ALA A 59 -12.08 -9.92 -4.97
N PHE A 60 -12.12 -11.15 -5.46
CA PHE A 60 -13.16 -11.69 -6.32
C PHE A 60 -14.07 -12.65 -5.57
N GLU A 61 -15.35 -12.67 -5.94
CA GLU A 61 -16.26 -13.77 -5.67
C GLU A 61 -17.13 -13.96 -6.92
N ASP A 62 -17.21 -15.20 -7.42
CA ASP A 62 -17.93 -15.54 -8.66
C ASP A 62 -17.57 -14.61 -9.84
N ASP A 63 -16.26 -14.41 -10.05
CA ASP A 63 -15.64 -13.54 -11.07
C ASP A 63 -15.97 -12.04 -10.98
N ARG A 64 -16.60 -11.59 -9.90
CA ARG A 64 -16.90 -10.17 -9.65
C ARG A 64 -16.01 -9.57 -8.58
N VAL A 65 -15.65 -8.30 -8.72
CA VAL A 65 -14.81 -7.59 -7.74
C VAL A 65 -15.65 -7.05 -6.59
N PHE A 66 -15.26 -7.40 -5.36
CA PHE A 66 -15.92 -6.95 -4.13
C PHE A 66 -15.04 -6.10 -3.21
N GLY A 67 -13.78 -5.87 -3.58
CA GLY A 67 -12.84 -5.02 -2.87
C GLY A 67 -11.56 -4.87 -3.68
N GLY A 68 -10.86 -3.76 -3.46
CA GLY A 68 -9.62 -3.44 -4.15
C GLY A 68 -8.51 -3.10 -3.16
N MET A 69 -7.29 -3.33 -3.60
CA MET A 69 -6.09 -2.84 -2.94
C MET A 69 -5.13 -2.23 -3.96
N LEU A 70 -4.49 -1.14 -3.57
CA LEU A 70 -3.30 -0.63 -4.23
C LEU A 70 -2.09 -1.00 -3.38
N PHE A 71 -1.14 -1.71 -3.96
CA PHE A 71 0.11 -2.12 -3.32
C PHE A 71 1.27 -1.45 -4.03
N GLU A 72 2.04 -0.64 -3.32
CA GLU A 72 3.15 0.14 -3.87
C GLU A 72 4.46 -0.17 -3.15
N TYR A 73 5.58 -0.17 -3.88
CA TYR A 73 6.91 -0.22 -3.28
C TYR A 73 7.95 0.51 -4.11
N ARG A 74 9.00 0.96 -3.42
CA ARG A 74 10.11 1.73 -3.97
C ARG A 74 11.19 0.83 -4.58
N LEU A 75 11.79 1.25 -5.69
CA LEU A 75 12.81 0.47 -6.41
C LEU A 75 14.24 0.99 -6.18
N THR A 76 14.38 2.23 -5.71
CA THR A 76 15.67 2.92 -5.60
C THR A 76 16.06 3.33 -4.19
N ASP A 77 15.09 3.48 -3.28
CA ASP A 77 15.23 3.93 -1.90
C ASP A 77 14.21 3.22 -1.02
N ASN A 78 14.34 3.29 0.32
CA ASN A 78 13.42 2.68 1.29
C ASN A 78 13.04 1.23 0.94
N LEU A 79 14.06 0.41 0.63
CA LEU A 79 13.94 -0.95 0.10
C LEU A 79 13.46 -1.98 1.14
N ASP A 80 12.98 -1.55 2.27
CA ASP A 80 12.33 -2.34 3.31
C ASP A 80 10.83 -2.02 3.40
N THR A 81 10.35 -1.00 2.68
CA THR A 81 8.98 -0.48 2.77
C THR A 81 8.05 -0.94 1.65
N VAL A 82 6.77 -1.07 1.99
CA VAL A 82 5.62 -1.11 1.07
C VAL A 82 4.53 -0.16 1.57
N GLU A 83 3.77 0.42 0.66
CA GLU A 83 2.55 1.17 0.93
C GLU A 83 1.33 0.32 0.52
N VAL A 84 0.33 0.24 1.39
CA VAL A 84 -0.86 -0.61 1.20
C VAL A 84 -2.14 0.18 1.46
N ASP A 85 -2.97 0.34 0.42
CA ASP A 85 -4.31 0.92 0.53
C ASP A 85 -5.36 -0.15 0.27
N ILE A 86 -6.16 -0.51 1.28
CA ILE A 86 -7.23 -1.51 1.15
C ILE A 86 -8.59 -0.83 1.28
N ASP A 87 -9.41 -0.96 0.23
CA ASP A 87 -10.74 -0.38 0.19
C ASP A 87 -11.81 -1.41 -0.18
N VAL A 88 -12.83 -1.51 0.69
CA VAL A 88 -13.98 -2.41 0.53
C VAL A 88 -15.27 -1.58 0.58
N PRO A 89 -16.13 -1.66 -0.45
CA PRO A 89 -17.46 -1.03 -0.47
C PRO A 89 -18.25 -1.32 0.81
N ALA A 90 -19.00 -0.32 1.29
CA ALA A 90 -19.63 -0.37 2.60
C ALA A 90 -20.54 -1.59 2.81
N GLU A 91 -21.33 -1.97 1.79
CA GLU A 91 -22.20 -3.15 1.82
C GLU A 91 -21.48 -4.51 1.84
N HIS A 92 -20.17 -4.53 1.56
CA HIS A 92 -19.37 -5.76 1.47
C HIS A 92 -18.38 -5.91 2.63
N ARG A 93 -18.32 -4.94 3.55
CA ARG A 93 -17.47 -5.00 4.74
C ARG A 93 -17.89 -6.15 5.67
N ARG A 94 -16.95 -6.55 6.53
CA ARG A 94 -17.14 -7.62 7.55
C ARG A 94 -17.42 -9.02 6.98
N ARG A 95 -17.10 -9.24 5.69
CA ARG A 95 -17.16 -10.55 5.01
C ARG A 95 -15.80 -11.24 4.89
N GLY A 96 -14.75 -10.70 5.53
CA GLY A 96 -13.38 -11.21 5.43
C GLY A 96 -12.57 -10.73 4.22
N ILE A 97 -13.16 -9.94 3.31
CA ILE A 97 -12.49 -9.40 2.11
C ILE A 97 -11.22 -8.62 2.46
N GLY A 98 -11.30 -7.66 3.40
CA GLY A 98 -10.13 -6.87 3.81
C GLY A 98 -9.03 -7.73 4.44
N THR A 99 -9.40 -8.79 5.17
CA THR A 99 -8.45 -9.75 5.73
C THR A 99 -7.76 -10.56 4.63
N ALA A 100 -8.50 -11.00 3.61
CA ALA A 100 -7.92 -11.73 2.48
C ALA A 100 -6.96 -10.85 1.66
N LEU A 101 -7.30 -9.57 1.43
CA LEU A 101 -6.41 -8.60 0.78
C LEU A 101 -5.14 -8.36 1.62
N TRP A 102 -5.29 -8.26 2.95
CA TRP A 102 -4.17 -8.12 3.86
C TRP A 102 -3.21 -9.33 3.83
N GLN A 103 -3.73 -10.56 3.87
CA GLN A 103 -2.91 -11.77 3.79
C GLN A 103 -2.11 -11.82 2.49
N TRP A 104 -2.72 -11.42 1.36
CA TRP A 104 -1.99 -11.29 0.11
C TRP A 104 -0.86 -10.25 0.22
N ALA A 105 -1.11 -9.11 0.86
CA ALA A 105 -0.09 -8.07 1.04
C ALA A 105 1.08 -8.56 1.90
N VAL A 106 0.81 -9.29 2.99
CA VAL A 106 1.85 -9.88 3.85
C VAL A 106 2.72 -10.86 3.06
N THR A 107 2.11 -11.77 2.30
CA THR A 107 2.87 -12.70 1.45
C THR A 107 3.69 -11.96 0.41
N ARG A 108 3.11 -10.96 -0.26
CA ARG A 108 3.82 -10.19 -1.29
C ARG A 108 4.99 -9.39 -0.71
N SER A 109 4.83 -8.80 0.47
CA SER A 109 5.90 -8.13 1.20
C SER A 109 7.05 -9.08 1.52
N ALA A 110 6.74 -10.29 2.01
CA ALA A 110 7.74 -11.31 2.29
C ALA A 110 8.50 -11.76 1.04
N GLN A 111 7.82 -11.96 -0.10
CA GLN A 111 8.46 -12.26 -1.39
C GLN A 111 9.43 -11.17 -1.85
N LEU A 112 9.12 -9.91 -1.55
CA LEU A 112 9.94 -8.76 -1.90
C LEU A 112 11.02 -8.45 -0.86
N GLY A 113 11.06 -9.19 0.26
CA GLY A 113 11.97 -8.93 1.38
C GLY A 113 11.68 -7.60 2.10
N ARG A 114 10.43 -7.15 2.11
CA ARG A 114 9.97 -5.89 2.72
C ARG A 114 9.37 -6.18 4.08
N THR A 115 9.78 -5.43 5.09
CA THR A 115 9.42 -5.66 6.51
C THR A 115 8.72 -4.47 7.15
N ILE A 116 8.51 -3.39 6.41
CA ILE A 116 7.80 -2.20 6.89
C ILE A 116 6.59 -1.99 5.98
N VAL A 117 5.40 -1.95 6.56
CA VAL A 117 4.15 -1.68 5.85
C VAL A 117 3.60 -0.34 6.33
N GLN A 118 3.32 0.54 5.38
CA GLN A 118 2.78 1.87 5.64
C GLN A 118 1.40 2.03 4.98
N THR A 119 0.54 2.82 5.59
CA THR A 119 -0.80 3.12 5.05
C THR A 119 -1.30 4.47 5.55
N GLU A 120 -2.18 5.08 4.77
CA GLU A 120 -2.83 6.35 5.08
C GLU A 120 -4.34 6.15 5.27
N LEU A 121 -4.87 6.64 6.40
CA LEU A 121 -6.29 6.51 6.74
C LEU A 121 -6.96 7.88 6.87
N GLY A 122 -7.96 8.12 6.02
CA GLY A 122 -8.94 9.18 6.23
C GLY A 122 -9.98 8.77 7.29
N VAL A 123 -10.03 9.52 8.40
CA VAL A 123 -10.88 9.25 9.56
C VAL A 123 -11.89 10.39 9.76
N PRO A 124 -13.11 10.28 9.19
CA PRO A 124 -14.11 11.35 9.28
C PRO A 124 -14.78 11.43 10.65
N CYS A 125 -14.82 10.33 11.41
CA CYS A 125 -15.34 10.24 12.77
C CYS A 125 -14.85 8.96 13.46
N GLU A 126 -15.03 8.88 14.77
CA GLU A 126 -14.86 7.63 15.52
C GLU A 126 -16.21 7.11 16.06
N PRO A 127 -16.41 5.78 16.13
CA PRO A 127 -15.52 4.73 15.64
C PRO A 127 -15.47 4.64 14.11
N TRP A 128 -14.33 4.25 13.55
CA TRP A 128 -14.14 4.07 12.10
C TRP A 128 -13.68 2.65 11.76
N ALA A 129 -14.24 2.07 10.69
CA ALA A 129 -13.96 0.68 10.32
C ALA A 129 -12.49 0.45 9.94
N GLY A 130 -11.86 1.42 9.26
CA GLY A 130 -10.45 1.37 8.88
C GLY A 130 -9.53 1.40 10.10
N VAL A 131 -9.79 2.31 11.05
CA VAL A 131 -9.04 2.41 12.33
C VAL A 131 -9.11 1.08 13.09
N SER A 132 -10.30 0.56 13.33
CA SER A 132 -10.46 -0.71 14.03
C SER A 132 -9.90 -1.92 13.26
N PHE A 133 -9.67 -1.81 11.94
CA PHE A 133 -9.01 -2.85 11.17
C PHE A 133 -7.50 -2.77 11.34
N ALA A 134 -6.91 -1.58 11.13
CA ALA A 134 -5.48 -1.35 11.32
C ALA A 134 -5.01 -1.68 12.75
N GLU A 135 -5.74 -1.26 13.79
CA GLU A 135 -5.43 -1.58 15.19
C GLU A 135 -5.42 -3.10 15.45
N ARG A 136 -6.34 -3.85 14.83
CA ARG A 136 -6.38 -5.32 14.97
C ARG A 136 -5.22 -6.01 14.27
N LEU A 137 -4.65 -5.39 13.25
CA LEU A 137 -3.46 -5.87 12.56
C LEU A 137 -2.16 -5.47 13.29
N GLY A 138 -2.25 -4.56 14.27
CA GLY A 138 -1.12 -4.08 15.06
C GLY A 138 -0.42 -2.84 14.48
N PHE A 139 -1.05 -2.12 13.55
CA PHE A 139 -0.51 -0.83 13.08
C PHE A 139 -0.47 0.20 14.20
N GLU A 140 0.60 0.97 14.21
CA GLU A 140 0.77 2.12 15.10
C GLU A 140 0.53 3.42 14.30
N VAL A 141 -0.10 4.42 14.94
CA VAL A 141 -0.30 5.73 14.33
C VAL A 141 0.95 6.57 14.57
N GLU A 142 1.67 6.86 13.51
CA GLU A 142 2.95 7.58 13.58
C GLU A 142 2.78 9.07 13.36
N HIS A 143 1.80 9.47 12.55
CA HIS A 143 1.52 10.86 12.24
C HIS A 143 0.03 11.12 12.07
N VAL A 144 -0.42 12.32 12.48
CA VAL A 144 -1.82 12.75 12.35
C VAL A 144 -1.88 14.18 11.88
N GLU A 145 -2.65 14.39 10.83
CA GLU A 145 -2.95 15.67 10.21
C GLU A 145 -4.45 15.95 10.19
N GLU A 146 -4.84 17.22 10.20
CA GLU A 146 -6.20 17.61 9.80
C GLU A 146 -6.25 17.73 8.27
N HIS A 147 -7.15 17.00 7.64
CA HIS A 147 -7.55 17.28 6.26
C HIS A 147 -8.53 18.46 6.28
N LEU A 148 -8.13 19.57 5.66
CA LEU A 148 -8.88 20.81 5.64
C LEU A 148 -9.37 21.17 4.24
N VAL A 149 -10.57 21.75 4.15
CA VAL A 149 -11.18 22.18 2.88
C VAL A 149 -11.73 23.59 2.98
N VAL A 150 -11.63 24.34 1.87
CA VAL A 150 -12.28 25.64 1.67
C VAL A 150 -12.96 25.67 0.28
N PRO A 151 -14.19 26.22 0.17
CA PRO A 151 -14.86 26.33 -1.12
C PRO A 151 -14.18 27.34 -2.06
N LEU A 152 -14.28 27.07 -3.37
CA LEU A 152 -13.87 27.92 -4.46
C LEU A 152 -15.09 28.39 -5.29
N PRO A 153 -15.05 29.60 -5.89
CA PRO A 153 -14.02 30.63 -5.71
C PRO A 153 -13.99 31.16 -4.26
N TYR A 154 -12.85 31.72 -3.87
CA TYR A 154 -12.74 32.39 -2.58
C TYR A 154 -13.69 33.59 -2.50
N ASP A 155 -14.13 33.92 -1.29
CA ASP A 155 -14.86 35.15 -1.00
C ASP A 155 -13.92 36.35 -1.14
N ASP A 156 -14.26 37.29 -2.02
CA ASP A 156 -13.45 38.49 -2.30
C ASP A 156 -13.25 39.34 -1.04
N LEU A 157 -14.27 39.46 -0.17
CA LEU A 157 -14.13 40.22 1.09
C LEU A 157 -13.09 39.59 2.00
N ARG A 158 -13.05 38.25 2.05
CA ARG A 158 -12.05 37.52 2.83
C ARG A 158 -10.65 37.71 2.25
N LEU A 159 -10.50 37.69 0.92
CA LEU A 159 -9.21 37.93 0.28
C LEU A 159 -8.70 39.34 0.57
N ASP A 160 -9.58 40.34 0.59
CA ASP A 160 -9.22 41.72 0.91
C ASP A 160 -8.81 41.87 2.38
N GLU A 161 -9.54 41.27 3.33
CA GLU A 161 -9.14 41.21 4.75
C GLU A 161 -7.77 40.53 4.93
N LEU A 162 -7.49 39.46 4.18
CA LEU A 162 -6.20 38.77 4.20
C LEU A 162 -5.08 39.66 3.66
N ARG A 163 -5.31 40.39 2.56
CA ARG A 163 -4.34 41.34 2.00
C ARG A 163 -4.06 42.49 2.97
N GLU A 164 -5.09 43.08 3.55
CA GLU A 164 -4.96 44.15 4.54
C GLU A 164 -4.18 43.69 5.77
N SER A 165 -4.50 42.49 6.29
CA SER A 165 -3.83 41.93 7.46
C SER A 165 -2.40 41.46 7.19
N ALA A 166 -2.07 41.08 5.95
CA ALA A 166 -0.69 40.74 5.57
C ALA A 166 0.21 41.97 5.60
N GLY A 167 -0.33 43.13 5.20
CA GLY A 167 0.38 44.40 5.14
C GLY A 167 1.21 44.54 3.86
N ARG A 168 2.28 45.34 3.91
CA ARG A 168 3.19 45.54 2.78
C ARG A 168 4.31 44.51 2.80
N LEU A 169 4.60 43.94 1.63
CA LEU A 169 5.76 43.08 1.44
C LEU A 169 7.04 43.94 1.41
N ASN A 170 7.70 44.08 2.56
CA ASN A 170 8.91 44.88 2.69
C ASN A 170 10.15 43.99 2.66
N GLY A 171 11.14 44.30 1.83
CA GLY A 171 12.43 43.59 1.79
C GLY A 171 12.43 42.28 1.01
N TYR A 172 11.33 41.97 0.33
CA TYR A 172 11.17 40.75 -0.46
C TYR A 172 10.50 41.02 -1.80
N GLN A 173 10.73 40.11 -2.75
CA GLN A 173 10.06 40.03 -4.04
C GLN A 173 9.45 38.64 -4.19
N LEU A 174 8.29 38.54 -4.84
CA LEU A 174 7.67 37.27 -5.21
C LEU A 174 7.82 37.02 -6.70
N THR A 175 8.13 35.79 -7.05
CA THR A 175 8.11 35.29 -8.42
C THR A 175 7.15 34.11 -8.49
N SER A 176 6.23 34.14 -9.45
CA SER A 176 5.24 33.07 -9.64
C SER A 176 5.32 32.49 -11.03
N TRP A 177 5.11 31.17 -11.15
CA TRP A 177 4.99 30.48 -12.42
C TRP A 177 3.94 29.36 -12.34
N ALA A 178 3.50 28.91 -13.51
CA ALA A 178 2.59 27.79 -13.67
C ALA A 178 3.24 26.73 -14.57
N GLY A 179 3.27 25.49 -14.10
CA GLY A 179 3.99 24.38 -14.72
C GLY A 179 5.41 24.24 -14.18
N VAL A 180 6.35 23.92 -15.07
CA VAL A 180 7.76 23.64 -14.77
C VAL A 180 8.49 24.89 -14.27
N CYS A 181 9.40 24.71 -13.31
CA CYS A 181 10.23 25.78 -12.76
C CYS A 181 11.16 26.40 -13.82
N PRO A 182 11.17 27.74 -13.97
CA PRO A 182 12.12 28.42 -14.84
C PRO A 182 13.59 28.09 -14.48
N PRO A 183 14.49 27.91 -15.46
CA PRO A 183 15.88 27.48 -15.23
C PRO A 183 16.65 28.34 -14.21
N GLU A 184 16.41 29.64 -14.19
CA GLU A 184 17.03 30.60 -13.26
C GLU A 184 16.66 30.38 -11.79
N HIS A 185 15.62 29.58 -11.52
CA HIS A 185 15.07 29.35 -10.18
C HIS A 185 15.25 27.91 -9.69
N GLN A 186 15.64 26.96 -10.56
CA GLN A 186 15.66 25.54 -10.25
C GLN A 186 16.55 25.18 -9.05
N GLN A 187 17.77 25.72 -8.96
CA GLN A 187 18.67 25.41 -7.84
C GLN A 187 18.07 25.87 -6.50
N ALA A 188 17.62 27.12 -6.44
CA ALA A 188 17.00 27.67 -5.24
C ALA A 188 15.72 26.91 -4.86
N TYR A 189 14.93 26.48 -5.84
CA TYR A 189 13.72 25.71 -5.60
C TYR A 189 14.02 24.29 -5.09
N ALA A 190 15.05 23.63 -5.62
CA ALA A 190 15.52 22.33 -5.12
C ALA A 190 16.07 22.45 -3.67
N ASP A 191 16.82 23.50 -3.37
CA ASP A 191 17.31 23.76 -2.01
C ASP A 191 16.14 23.97 -1.03
N LEU A 192 15.11 24.71 -1.45
CA LEU A 192 13.89 24.92 -0.65
C LEU A 192 13.07 23.64 -0.45
N HIS A 193 12.96 22.77 -1.46
CA HIS A 193 12.33 21.44 -1.31
C HIS A 193 13.09 20.58 -0.30
N THR A 194 14.42 20.59 -0.32
CA THR A 194 15.24 19.92 0.70
C THR A 194 14.99 20.49 2.10
N ALA A 195 14.89 21.82 2.21
CA ALA A 195 14.58 22.46 3.49
C ALA A 195 13.16 22.14 3.98
N MET A 196 12.19 21.99 3.07
CA MET A 196 10.82 21.57 3.39
C MET A 196 10.81 20.16 3.98
N ASP A 197 11.45 19.20 3.31
CA ASP A 197 11.58 17.80 3.77
C ASP A 197 12.21 17.69 5.18
N LEU A 198 13.02 18.68 5.59
CA LEU A 198 13.66 18.74 6.90
C LEU A 198 12.85 19.48 7.98
N ASP A 199 11.96 20.40 7.60
CA ASP A 199 11.22 21.28 8.52
C ASP A 199 9.80 20.77 8.81
N VAL A 200 9.21 19.97 7.91
CA VAL A 200 7.88 19.41 8.08
C VAL A 200 7.89 18.29 9.14
N PRO A 201 6.97 18.31 10.11
CA PRO A 201 6.79 17.17 11.00
C PRO A 201 6.32 15.95 10.20
N THR A 202 7.06 14.84 10.26
CA THR A 202 6.72 13.57 9.58
C THR A 202 6.31 12.46 10.55
N GLY A 203 6.06 12.81 11.83
CA GLY A 203 5.78 11.82 12.87
C GLY A 203 6.95 10.86 13.11
N GLY A 204 6.64 9.63 13.53
CA GLY A 204 7.62 8.55 13.73
C GLY A 204 7.80 7.62 12.52
N MET A 205 7.24 7.97 11.35
CA MET A 205 7.32 7.16 10.14
C MET A 205 8.78 6.87 9.75
N THR A 206 9.05 5.61 9.41
CA THR A 206 10.38 5.20 8.94
C THR A 206 10.57 5.64 7.49
N ARG A 207 11.39 6.67 7.27
CA ARG A 207 11.71 7.18 5.93
C ARG A 207 13.09 7.80 5.89
N GLU A 208 13.90 7.38 4.92
CA GLU A 208 15.17 8.05 4.62
C GLU A 208 14.92 9.28 3.73
N LEU A 209 15.41 10.44 4.16
CA LEU A 209 15.33 11.67 3.37
C LEU A 209 16.44 11.71 2.33
N VAL A 210 16.04 11.79 1.06
CA VAL A 210 16.96 11.98 -0.07
C VAL A 210 16.90 13.44 -0.51
N PRO A 211 18.00 14.22 -0.39
CA PRO A 211 18.02 15.62 -0.78
C PRO A 211 17.58 15.85 -2.23
N TRP A 212 17.05 17.04 -2.51
CA TRP A 212 16.67 17.44 -3.85
C TRP A 212 17.86 17.99 -4.63
N THR A 213 17.96 17.57 -5.89
CA THR A 213 18.88 18.12 -6.89
C THR A 213 18.06 18.73 -8.02
N VAL A 214 18.67 19.56 -8.87
CA VAL A 214 18.00 20.10 -10.07
C VAL A 214 17.51 18.96 -10.96
N ASP A 215 18.33 17.94 -11.22
CA ASP A 215 17.93 16.78 -12.03
C ASP A 215 16.71 16.05 -11.43
N LYS A 216 16.68 15.88 -10.10
CA LYS A 216 15.55 15.25 -9.40
C LYS A 216 14.29 16.12 -9.47
N LEU A 217 14.45 17.44 -9.34
CA LEU A 217 13.37 18.41 -9.49
C LEU A 217 12.78 18.33 -10.90
N GLU A 218 13.60 18.43 -11.95
CA GLU A 218 13.16 18.36 -13.35
C GLU A 218 12.44 17.04 -13.67
N ALA A 219 13.00 15.91 -13.23
CA ALA A 219 12.37 14.61 -13.40
C ALA A 219 11.03 14.49 -12.66
N SER A 220 10.92 15.11 -11.49
CA SER A 220 9.67 15.17 -10.71
C SER A 220 8.63 16.06 -11.40
N GLU A 221 9.01 17.28 -11.82
CA GLU A 221 8.12 18.23 -12.48
C GLU A 221 7.60 17.67 -13.81
N ALA A 222 8.46 17.04 -14.63
CA ALA A 222 8.05 16.41 -15.89
C ALA A 222 7.03 15.27 -15.70
N ARG A 223 7.07 14.60 -14.54
CA ARG A 223 6.09 13.55 -14.17
C ARG A 223 4.79 14.17 -13.67
N ILE A 224 4.88 15.16 -12.79
CA ILE A 224 3.72 15.87 -12.20
C ILE A 224 2.93 16.59 -13.29
N ASP A 225 3.62 17.29 -14.19
CA ASP A 225 3.00 18.15 -15.22
C ASP A 225 2.05 17.38 -16.16
N ARG A 226 2.20 16.05 -16.26
CA ARG A 226 1.30 15.19 -17.03
C ARG A 226 -0.12 15.17 -16.47
N ASN A 227 -0.26 15.20 -15.16
CA ASN A 227 -1.54 15.01 -14.47
C ASN A 227 -2.00 16.25 -13.70
N TYR A 228 -1.08 17.15 -13.37
CA TYR A 228 -1.34 18.34 -12.57
C TYR A 228 -0.70 19.55 -13.24
N LEU A 229 -1.33 20.71 -13.14
CA LEU A 229 -0.66 21.98 -13.33
C LEU A 229 -0.20 22.46 -11.94
N ALA A 230 1.11 22.46 -11.71
CA ALA A 230 1.70 23.07 -10.53
C ALA A 230 1.61 24.60 -10.63
N LEU A 231 1.12 25.27 -9.60
CA LEU A 231 1.17 26.72 -9.45
C LEU A 231 2.09 27.03 -8.29
N VAL A 232 3.18 27.74 -8.58
CA VAL A 232 4.22 28.00 -7.60
C VAL A 232 4.39 29.49 -7.43
N THR A 233 4.60 29.91 -6.20
CA THR A 233 5.12 31.24 -5.88
C THR A 233 6.29 31.10 -4.93
N MET A 234 7.42 31.69 -5.31
CA MET A 234 8.64 31.74 -4.51
C MET A 234 8.91 33.17 -4.03
N ALA A 235 9.36 33.30 -2.79
CA ALA A 235 9.82 34.55 -2.22
C ALA A 235 11.35 34.61 -2.23
N HIS A 236 11.88 35.77 -2.60
CA HIS A 236 13.30 36.11 -2.51
C HIS A 236 13.48 37.40 -1.73
N THR A 237 14.61 37.55 -1.07
CA THR A 237 15.08 38.85 -0.59
C THR A 237 15.41 39.77 -1.77
N LEU A 238 15.53 41.08 -1.54
CA LEU A 238 15.85 42.04 -2.61
C LEU A 238 17.25 41.83 -3.25
N ASP A 239 18.15 41.14 -2.56
CA ASP A 239 19.46 40.69 -3.06
C ASP A 239 19.41 39.31 -3.75
N GLY A 240 18.23 38.70 -3.87
CA GLY A 240 17.98 37.51 -4.68
C GLY A 240 18.10 36.16 -3.94
N LEU A 241 18.33 36.16 -2.63
CA LEU A 241 18.41 34.92 -1.85
C LEU A 241 17.01 34.32 -1.64
N PRO A 242 16.84 32.99 -1.75
CA PRO A 242 15.54 32.35 -1.53
C PRO A 242 15.09 32.49 -0.07
N ALA A 243 13.80 32.76 0.13
CA ALA A 243 13.22 32.95 1.46
C ALA A 243 12.08 31.96 1.80
N GLY A 244 11.46 31.36 0.78
CA GLY A 244 10.35 30.42 0.95
C GLY A 244 9.57 30.23 -0.34
N TYR A 245 8.64 29.27 -0.36
CA TYR A 245 7.76 29.02 -1.49
C TYR A 245 6.40 28.51 -1.04
N THR A 246 5.45 28.50 -1.97
CA THR A 246 4.19 27.79 -1.83
C THR A 246 3.81 27.11 -3.13
N LEU A 247 3.12 25.98 -3.02
CA LEU A 247 2.76 25.12 -4.14
C LEU A 247 1.28 24.74 -4.07
N LEU A 248 0.59 24.89 -5.20
CA LEU A 248 -0.74 24.37 -5.44
C LEU A 248 -0.66 23.37 -6.60
N TYR A 249 -1.37 22.25 -6.49
CA TYR A 249 -1.66 21.38 -7.62
C TYR A 249 -3.08 21.58 -8.10
N LEU A 250 -3.21 21.84 -9.40
CA LEU A 250 -4.49 21.83 -10.11
C LEU A 250 -4.54 20.58 -10.98
N PRO A 251 -5.23 19.51 -10.56
CA PRO A 251 -5.31 18.29 -11.36
C PRO A 251 -6.01 18.57 -12.69
N ARG A 252 -5.48 17.98 -13.76
CA ARG A 252 -5.99 18.18 -15.14
C ARG A 252 -7.28 17.41 -15.39
N ALA A 253 -7.45 16.24 -14.76
CA ALA A 253 -8.61 15.37 -14.91
C ALA A 253 -9.66 15.53 -13.78
N ASP A 254 -9.28 16.12 -12.63
CA ASP A 254 -10.21 16.38 -11.54
C ASP A 254 -10.88 17.74 -11.72
N ALA A 255 -12.17 17.70 -12.03
CA ALA A 255 -12.94 18.91 -12.26
C ALA A 255 -13.33 19.63 -10.97
N GLU A 256 -13.30 18.98 -9.80
CA GLU A 256 -13.87 19.50 -8.56
C GLU A 256 -12.82 19.97 -7.54
N HIS A 257 -11.65 19.34 -7.52
CA HIS A 257 -10.69 19.51 -6.43
C HIS A 257 -9.37 20.14 -6.91
N ALA A 258 -8.86 21.08 -6.11
CA ALA A 258 -7.49 21.58 -6.17
C ALA A 258 -6.81 21.34 -4.83
N GLN A 259 -5.48 21.27 -4.80
CA GLN A 259 -4.72 20.93 -3.60
C GLN A 259 -3.67 22.02 -3.30
N GLN A 260 -3.66 22.49 -2.06
CA GLN A 260 -2.58 23.26 -1.47
C GLN A 260 -1.67 22.28 -0.74
N ASP A 261 -0.51 22.10 -1.36
CA ASP A 261 0.59 21.32 -0.84
C ASP A 261 1.48 22.29 -0.04
N ASP A 262 2.76 22.33 -0.34
CA ASP A 262 3.75 23.03 0.45
C ASP A 262 3.50 24.52 0.69
N THR A 263 3.87 25.00 1.87
CA THR A 263 4.15 26.41 2.14
C THR A 263 5.29 26.52 3.15
N LEU A 264 6.49 26.74 2.64
CA LEU A 264 7.69 26.90 3.44
C LEU A 264 8.07 28.38 3.56
N VAL A 265 8.47 28.78 4.76
CA VAL A 265 9.25 30.01 4.99
C VAL A 265 10.46 29.62 5.84
N LEU A 266 11.66 29.87 5.30
CA LEU A 266 12.91 29.57 6.00
C LEU A 266 12.96 30.30 7.33
N ARG A 267 13.59 29.67 8.32
CA ARG A 267 13.53 30.07 9.73
C ARG A 267 13.96 31.53 9.95
N GLU A 268 15.02 31.94 9.27
CA GLU A 268 15.60 33.29 9.27
C GLU A 268 14.69 34.38 8.67
N HIS A 269 13.65 33.98 7.92
CA HIS A 269 12.71 34.90 7.27
C HIS A 269 11.30 34.86 7.88
N ARG A 270 11.07 34.03 8.91
CA ARG A 270 9.79 33.99 9.65
C ARG A 270 9.52 35.32 10.38
N GLY A 271 8.25 35.62 10.64
CA GLY A 271 7.83 36.86 11.32
C GLY A 271 7.48 38.04 10.39
N HIS A 272 7.67 37.89 9.07
CA HIS A 272 7.39 38.95 8.08
C HIS A 272 6.08 38.74 7.31
N ASN A 273 5.15 37.92 7.80
CA ASN A 273 3.92 37.51 7.11
C ASN A 273 4.13 36.87 5.72
N LEU A 274 5.36 36.45 5.37
CA LEU A 274 5.68 35.88 4.05
C LEU A 274 4.78 34.72 3.63
N GLY A 275 4.46 33.80 4.54
CA GLY A 275 3.56 32.68 4.23
C GLY A 275 2.15 33.13 3.79
N THR A 276 1.66 34.27 4.31
CA THR A 276 0.38 34.84 3.87
C THR A 276 0.51 35.48 2.49
N HIS A 277 1.59 36.21 2.24
CA HIS A 277 1.87 36.81 0.92
C HIS A 277 2.04 35.75 -0.17
N LEU A 278 2.80 34.68 0.12
CA LEU A 278 2.99 33.53 -0.76
C LEU A 278 1.64 32.91 -1.14
N LYS A 279 0.83 32.53 -0.13
CA LYS A 279 -0.49 31.94 -0.35
C LYS A 279 -1.42 32.84 -1.14
N LEU A 280 -1.48 34.15 -0.83
CA LEU A 280 -2.31 35.10 -1.57
C LEU A 280 -1.91 35.19 -3.06
N ALA A 281 -0.60 35.30 -3.34
CA ALA A 281 -0.11 35.32 -4.71
C ALA A 281 -0.43 34.02 -5.47
N ASN A 282 -0.36 32.87 -4.78
CA ASN A 282 -0.71 31.58 -5.39
C ASN A 282 -2.23 31.41 -5.58
N LEU A 283 -3.07 31.97 -4.70
CA LEU A 283 -4.51 32.02 -4.92
C LEU A 283 -4.88 32.89 -6.12
N GLU A 284 -4.11 33.95 -6.40
CA GLU A 284 -4.26 34.74 -7.63
C GLU A 284 -3.87 33.94 -8.88
N GLN A 285 -2.85 33.08 -8.81
CA GLN A 285 -2.55 32.11 -9.87
C GLN A 285 -3.71 31.13 -10.05
N LEU A 286 -4.22 30.56 -8.95
CA LEU A 286 -5.34 29.62 -8.98
C LEU A 286 -6.58 30.25 -9.62
N ALA A 287 -6.91 31.50 -9.30
CA ALA A 287 -8.04 32.20 -9.90
C ALA A 287 -7.91 32.35 -11.42
N LYS A 288 -6.69 32.51 -11.95
CA LYS A 288 -6.40 32.61 -13.39
C LYS A 288 -6.48 31.27 -14.12
N HIS A 289 -6.08 30.19 -13.46
CA HIS A 289 -5.91 28.87 -14.09
C HIS A 289 -7.04 27.88 -13.80
N ARG A 290 -7.76 28.02 -12.68
CA ARG A 290 -8.88 27.13 -12.34
C ARG A 290 -9.98 27.27 -13.39
N THR A 291 -10.63 26.16 -13.70
CA THR A 291 -11.78 26.14 -14.62
C THR A 291 -13.05 25.83 -13.85
N THR A 292 -13.11 24.66 -13.23
CA THR A 292 -14.32 24.08 -12.63
C THR A 292 -14.19 23.77 -11.15
N GLN A 293 -12.97 23.82 -10.60
CA GLN A 293 -12.68 23.38 -9.24
C GLN A 293 -13.48 24.18 -8.21
N ARG A 294 -14.09 23.43 -7.29
CA ARG A 294 -15.05 23.89 -6.28
C ARG A 294 -14.48 23.85 -4.88
N PHE A 295 -13.40 23.11 -4.66
CA PHE A 295 -12.79 22.95 -3.35
C PHE A 295 -11.27 23.03 -3.46
N LEU A 296 -10.66 23.74 -2.51
CA LEU A 296 -9.23 23.70 -2.26
C LEU A 296 -8.96 22.92 -0.98
N HIS A 297 -8.11 21.91 -1.07
CA HIS A 297 -7.76 21.00 0.00
C HIS A 297 -6.36 21.32 0.53
N THR A 298 -6.10 21.02 1.79
CA THR A 298 -4.73 21.03 2.36
C THR A 298 -4.71 20.12 3.58
N TRP A 299 -3.51 19.73 4.01
CA TRP A 299 -3.31 18.97 5.23
C TRP A 299 -2.40 19.73 6.17
N THR A 300 -2.58 19.50 7.47
CA THR A 300 -1.73 20.12 8.48
C THR A 300 -1.62 19.22 9.69
N ALA A 301 -0.40 18.78 9.98
CA ALA A 301 -0.04 18.13 11.23
C ALA A 301 -0.68 18.79 12.46
N LEU A 302 -1.27 17.98 13.35
CA LEU A 302 -1.89 18.46 14.58
C LEU A 302 -0.90 19.21 15.48
N SER A 303 0.37 18.86 15.41
CA SER A 303 1.49 19.50 16.12
C SER A 303 1.85 20.89 15.56
N ASN A 304 1.47 21.23 14.32
CA ASN A 304 1.83 22.48 13.64
C ASN A 304 0.82 23.61 13.93
N ALA A 305 0.76 24.03 15.20
CA ALA A 305 -0.16 25.09 15.64
C ALA A 305 -0.06 26.42 14.85
N PRO A 306 1.13 26.90 14.43
CA PRO A 306 1.22 28.09 13.57
C PRO A 306 0.53 27.93 12.22
N MET A 307 0.75 26.82 11.50
CA MET A 307 0.13 26.59 10.19
C MET A 307 -1.39 26.42 10.30
N ARG A 308 -1.88 25.75 11.36
CA ARG A 308 -3.32 25.63 11.63
C ARG A 308 -4.00 27.00 11.77
N LYS A 309 -3.37 27.95 12.47
CA LYS A 309 -3.87 29.34 12.58
C LYS A 309 -3.88 30.05 11.24
N VAL A 310 -2.86 29.84 10.41
CA VAL A 310 -2.80 30.40 9.05
C VAL A 310 -3.95 29.82 8.22
N ASN A 311 -4.11 28.50 8.14
CA ASN A 311 -5.17 27.87 7.36
C ASN A 311 -6.57 28.29 7.82
N ALA A 312 -6.82 28.40 9.12
CA ALA A 312 -8.07 28.93 9.66
C ALA A 312 -8.35 30.38 9.19
N ARG A 313 -7.32 31.25 9.10
CA ARG A 313 -7.46 32.60 8.53
C ARG A 313 -7.80 32.56 7.05
N PHE A 314 -7.29 31.60 6.29
CA PHE A 314 -7.70 31.37 4.90
C PHE A 314 -9.10 30.73 4.76
N GLY A 315 -9.74 30.32 5.85
CA GLY A 315 -11.13 29.85 5.84
C GLY A 315 -11.28 28.35 5.62
N PHE A 316 -10.16 27.64 5.63
CA PHE A 316 -10.13 26.19 5.67
C PHE A 316 -10.82 25.66 6.93
N ARG A 317 -11.54 24.55 6.76
CA ARG A 317 -12.25 23.83 7.83
C ARG A 317 -11.90 22.36 7.78
N ALA A 318 -11.67 21.76 8.94
CA ALA A 318 -11.43 20.33 9.04
C ALA A 318 -12.65 19.53 8.58
N VAL A 319 -12.41 18.50 7.77
CA VAL A 319 -13.43 17.58 7.25
C VAL A 319 -13.22 16.15 7.73
N GLU A 320 -11.98 15.77 8.04
CA GLU A 320 -11.57 14.50 8.62
C GLU A 320 -10.14 14.62 9.19
N GLU A 321 -9.73 13.66 10.01
CA GLU A 321 -8.30 13.43 10.27
C GLU A 321 -7.70 12.59 9.14
N HIS A 322 -6.43 12.81 8.88
CA HIS A 322 -5.60 11.95 8.07
C HIS A 322 -4.55 11.34 9.00
N ARG A 323 -4.48 10.01 9.06
CA ARG A 323 -3.53 9.28 9.93
C ARG A 323 -2.58 8.50 9.05
N GLU A 324 -1.29 8.68 9.27
CA GLU A 324 -0.25 7.83 8.69
C GLU A 324 0.10 6.76 9.72
N LEU A 325 0.12 5.50 9.27
CA LEU A 325 0.33 4.35 10.13
C LEU A 325 1.45 3.48 9.59
N GLU A 326 2.17 2.85 10.52
CA GLU A 326 3.24 1.91 10.23
C GLU A 326 3.02 0.59 10.97
N LEU A 327 3.39 -0.52 10.33
CA LEU A 327 3.51 -1.83 10.93
C LEU A 327 4.84 -2.46 10.51
N ARG A 328 5.58 -2.98 11.49
CA ARG A 328 6.79 -3.76 11.24
C ARG A 328 6.47 -5.25 11.26
N LEU A 329 6.78 -5.93 10.17
CA LEU A 329 6.65 -7.37 10.00
C LEU A 329 7.99 -8.06 10.26
N PRO A 330 7.99 -9.28 10.82
CA PRO A 330 9.19 -10.12 10.83
C PRO A 330 9.60 -10.49 9.40
N SER A 331 10.89 -10.73 9.19
CA SER A 331 11.40 -11.25 7.92
C SER A 331 11.07 -12.74 7.82
N LEU A 332 9.94 -13.08 7.22
CA LEU A 332 9.49 -14.47 7.08
C LEU A 332 9.83 -15.02 5.70
N ARG A 333 10.28 -16.28 5.65
CA ARG A 333 10.47 -16.99 4.38
C ARG A 333 9.09 -17.35 3.80
N PRO A 334 8.68 -16.78 2.65
CA PRO A 334 7.42 -17.14 2.03
C PRO A 334 7.50 -18.55 1.43
N ALA A 335 6.43 -19.32 1.59
CA ALA A 335 6.32 -20.70 1.13
C ALA A 335 4.89 -21.02 0.70
N ALA A 336 4.75 -21.88 -0.31
CA ALA A 336 3.46 -22.39 -0.76
C ALA A 336 3.37 -23.89 -0.49
N ARG A 337 2.21 -24.34 0.00
CA ARG A 337 1.97 -25.72 0.42
C ARG A 337 0.71 -26.27 -0.23
N ALA A 338 0.72 -27.53 -0.62
CA ALA A 338 -0.40 -28.18 -1.30
C ALA A 338 -1.11 -29.21 -0.43
N VAL A 339 -2.39 -28.96 -0.15
CA VAL A 339 -3.32 -29.97 0.33
C VAL A 339 -3.86 -30.72 -0.89
N ILE A 340 -3.15 -31.77 -1.29
CA ILE A 340 -3.51 -32.61 -2.45
C ILE A 340 -4.49 -33.69 -1.98
N VAL A 341 -5.70 -33.68 -2.56
CA VAL A 341 -6.79 -34.62 -2.25
C VAL A 341 -7.09 -35.46 -3.48
N ASP A 342 -7.16 -36.78 -3.32
CA ASP A 342 -7.56 -37.68 -4.40
C ASP A 342 -9.07 -37.97 -4.44
N GLU A 343 -9.50 -38.83 -5.37
CA GLU A 343 -10.89 -39.26 -5.54
C GLU A 343 -11.44 -40.08 -4.36
N ASP A 344 -10.56 -40.67 -3.54
CA ASP A 344 -10.89 -41.48 -2.36
C ASP A 344 -10.79 -40.66 -1.05
N GLU A 345 -10.70 -39.32 -1.16
CA GLU A 345 -10.48 -38.38 -0.04
C GLU A 345 -9.20 -38.65 0.77
N ARG A 346 -8.18 -39.25 0.15
CA ARG A 346 -6.85 -39.37 0.74
C ARG A 346 -6.03 -38.11 0.49
N ILE A 347 -5.13 -37.81 1.42
CA ILE A 347 -4.23 -36.66 1.34
C ILE A 347 -2.79 -37.12 1.12
N LEU A 348 -2.10 -36.54 0.16
CA LEU A 348 -0.66 -36.78 -0.01
C LEU A 348 0.14 -35.96 1.00
N LEU A 349 0.94 -36.63 1.83
CA LEU A 349 1.90 -35.99 2.72
C LEU A 349 3.33 -36.46 2.42
N VAL A 350 4.27 -35.58 2.73
CA VAL A 350 5.71 -35.85 2.68
C VAL A 350 6.26 -35.93 4.11
N ARG A 351 7.24 -36.80 4.34
CA ARG A 351 7.91 -36.99 5.63
C ARG A 351 9.24 -36.29 5.61
N PHE A 352 9.37 -35.30 6.49
CA PHE A 352 10.64 -34.67 6.81
C PHE A 352 11.35 -35.39 7.96
N GLU A 353 12.67 -35.40 7.95
CA GLU A 353 13.50 -35.81 9.09
C GLU A 353 14.23 -34.60 9.66
N PHE A 354 14.00 -34.32 10.94
CA PHE A 354 14.67 -33.27 11.70
C PHE A 354 15.35 -33.87 12.93
N ASP A 355 16.21 -33.09 13.59
CA ASP A 355 16.94 -33.52 14.80
C ASP A 355 16.01 -33.96 15.94
N ASP A 356 14.80 -33.40 16.01
CA ASP A 356 13.78 -33.71 17.01
C ASP A 356 12.76 -34.79 16.54
N GLY A 357 13.03 -35.44 15.40
CA GLY A 357 12.31 -36.60 14.89
C GLY A 357 11.54 -36.36 13.59
N PRO A 358 10.82 -37.37 13.07
CA PRO A 358 10.07 -37.26 11.84
C PRO A 358 8.89 -36.28 11.96
N LEU A 359 8.58 -35.59 10.87
CA LEU A 359 7.46 -34.65 10.74
C LEU A 359 6.76 -34.89 9.40
N TRP A 360 5.45 -35.11 9.42
CA TRP A 360 4.66 -35.18 8.18
C TRP A 360 4.05 -33.82 7.85
N ALA A 361 4.18 -33.37 6.61
CA ALA A 361 3.56 -32.13 6.16
C ALA A 361 3.07 -32.26 4.72
N THR A 362 2.32 -31.25 4.27
CA THR A 362 1.93 -31.10 2.87
C THR A 362 3.16 -30.84 1.98
N PRO A 363 3.23 -31.39 0.76
CA PRO A 363 4.26 -31.03 -0.21
C PRO A 363 4.22 -29.53 -0.55
N GLY A 364 5.33 -29.03 -1.11
CA GLY A 364 5.54 -27.62 -1.40
C GLY A 364 6.71 -27.05 -0.60
N GLY A 365 7.19 -25.88 -0.99
CA GLY A 365 8.43 -25.32 -0.49
C GLY A 365 8.48 -23.81 -0.51
N GLY A 366 9.71 -23.28 -0.43
CA GLY A 366 9.94 -21.84 -0.37
C GLY A 366 9.75 -21.20 -1.73
N LEU A 367 9.36 -19.93 -1.74
CA LEU A 367 9.24 -19.19 -2.98
C LEU A 367 10.59 -18.65 -3.46
N GLU A 368 10.83 -18.73 -4.76
CA GLU A 368 11.96 -18.13 -5.44
C GLU A 368 11.71 -16.63 -5.77
N PRO A 369 12.77 -15.82 -5.90
CA PRO A 369 12.60 -14.42 -6.28
C PRO A 369 11.91 -14.24 -7.63
N GLY A 370 10.81 -13.48 -7.63
CA GLY A 370 10.09 -13.09 -8.84
C GLY A 370 8.89 -13.97 -9.22
N GLU A 371 8.69 -15.10 -8.56
CA GLU A 371 7.50 -15.94 -8.80
C GLU A 371 6.29 -15.48 -7.98
N THR A 372 5.09 -15.71 -8.52
CA THR A 372 3.85 -15.66 -7.73
C THR A 372 3.74 -16.90 -6.85
N VAL A 373 2.93 -16.83 -5.79
CA VAL A 373 2.70 -17.95 -4.87
C VAL A 373 2.24 -19.23 -5.61
N VAL A 374 1.39 -19.07 -6.63
CA VAL A 374 0.87 -20.19 -7.42
C VAL A 374 1.94 -20.74 -8.39
N GLU A 375 2.79 -19.90 -8.95
CA GLU A 375 3.92 -20.36 -9.78
C GLU A 375 4.91 -21.18 -8.95
N GLY A 376 5.27 -20.71 -7.75
CA GLY A 376 6.12 -21.47 -6.83
C GLY A 376 5.48 -22.78 -6.40
N LEU A 377 4.18 -22.77 -6.07
CA LEU A 377 3.44 -24.00 -5.78
C LEU A 377 3.52 -24.99 -6.96
N ARG A 378 3.33 -24.52 -8.20
CA ARG A 378 3.41 -25.38 -9.39
C ARG A 378 4.82 -25.95 -9.58
N ARG A 379 5.87 -25.14 -9.44
CA ARG A 379 7.27 -25.58 -9.53
C ARG A 379 7.56 -26.68 -8.51
N GLU A 380 7.29 -26.41 -7.25
CA GLU A 380 7.53 -27.34 -6.13
C GLU A 380 6.80 -28.68 -6.33
N LEU A 381 5.56 -28.65 -6.80
CA LEU A 381 4.79 -29.88 -7.04
C LEU A 381 5.31 -30.72 -8.20
N VAL A 382 5.85 -30.09 -9.24
CA VAL A 382 6.53 -30.80 -10.32
C VAL A 382 7.83 -31.42 -9.82
N GLU A 383 8.57 -30.68 -9.00
CA GLU A 383 9.87 -31.06 -8.46
C GLU A 383 9.79 -32.21 -7.46
N GLU A 384 8.91 -32.09 -6.47
CA GLU A 384 8.78 -33.06 -5.38
C GLU A 384 7.96 -34.28 -5.78
N VAL A 385 6.73 -34.07 -6.29
CA VAL A 385 5.73 -35.15 -6.41
C VAL A 385 5.37 -35.49 -7.86
N GLY A 386 5.76 -34.65 -8.83
CA GLY A 386 5.54 -34.88 -10.26
C GLY A 386 4.15 -34.44 -10.76
N LEU A 387 3.40 -33.68 -9.96
CA LEU A 387 2.06 -33.21 -10.33
C LEU A 387 2.16 -31.95 -11.19
N ARG A 388 1.82 -32.05 -12.49
CA ARG A 388 1.93 -30.96 -13.47
C ARG A 388 0.61 -30.23 -13.73
N ASP A 389 -0.45 -31.00 -13.93
CA ASP A 389 -1.72 -30.47 -14.43
C ASP A 389 -2.77 -30.46 -13.32
N PHE A 390 -3.11 -29.27 -12.85
CA PHE A 390 -4.21 -29.05 -11.91
C PHE A 390 -4.86 -27.70 -12.16
N ALA A 391 -6.18 -27.66 -11.92
CA ALA A 391 -6.99 -26.45 -11.97
C ALA A 391 -6.47 -25.39 -11.00
N ASP A 392 -6.97 -24.16 -11.10
CA ASP A 392 -6.48 -23.09 -10.23
C ASP A 392 -6.69 -23.44 -8.75
N PRO A 393 -5.61 -23.40 -7.95
CA PRO A 393 -5.66 -23.86 -6.58
C PRO A 393 -6.50 -22.93 -5.70
N VAL A 394 -7.21 -23.51 -4.75
CA VAL A 394 -8.03 -22.77 -3.79
C VAL A 394 -7.20 -22.46 -2.55
N HIS A 395 -7.02 -21.18 -2.21
CA HIS A 395 -6.30 -20.77 -1.01
C HIS A 395 -7.12 -21.09 0.25
N LEU A 396 -6.65 -22.04 1.06
CA LEU A 396 -7.30 -22.52 2.27
C LEU A 396 -6.89 -21.75 3.51
N TRP A 397 -5.58 -21.68 3.75
CA TRP A 397 -5.05 -21.29 5.05
C TRP A 397 -3.78 -20.47 4.91
N HIS A 398 -3.59 -19.53 5.83
CA HIS A 398 -2.41 -18.69 5.94
C HIS A 398 -1.79 -18.92 7.32
N GLN A 399 -0.49 -19.19 7.39
CA GLN A 399 0.20 -19.45 8.65
C GLN A 399 1.49 -18.66 8.74
N GLU A 400 1.61 -17.85 9.79
CA GLU A 400 2.83 -17.16 10.18
C GLU A 400 3.45 -17.88 11.37
N VAL A 401 4.70 -18.31 11.24
CA VAL A 401 5.48 -18.94 12.32
C VAL A 401 6.73 -18.11 12.53
N VAL A 402 6.74 -17.27 13.56
CA VAL A 402 7.94 -16.52 13.99
C VAL A 402 8.73 -17.38 14.97
N ALA A 403 9.84 -17.93 14.53
CA ALA A 403 10.69 -18.80 15.32
C ALA A 403 12.13 -18.72 14.79
N GLU A 404 13.03 -18.14 15.59
CA GLU A 404 14.44 -18.01 15.23
C GLU A 404 15.06 -19.37 14.92
N GLY A 405 15.81 -19.46 13.82
CA GLY A 405 16.45 -20.69 13.35
C GLY A 405 15.51 -21.67 12.62
N HIS A 406 14.21 -21.37 12.51
CA HIS A 406 13.26 -22.20 11.77
C HIS A 406 13.50 -22.18 10.25
N ALA A 407 13.97 -21.05 9.73
CA ALA A 407 14.46 -20.92 8.36
C ALA A 407 15.74 -20.06 8.34
N THR A 408 16.84 -20.59 7.82
CA THR A 408 18.13 -19.89 7.79
C THR A 408 18.02 -18.55 7.08
N GLY A 409 18.41 -17.47 7.76
CA GLY A 409 18.36 -16.11 7.21
C GLY A 409 17.01 -15.39 7.35
N TYR A 410 16.04 -16.02 8.01
CA TYR A 410 14.70 -15.48 8.26
C TYR A 410 14.34 -15.59 9.76
N ASP A 411 13.44 -14.73 10.21
CA ASP A 411 12.86 -14.76 11.55
C ASP A 411 11.82 -15.89 11.71
N GLY A 412 11.48 -16.56 10.61
CA GLY A 412 10.45 -17.59 10.57
C GLY A 412 10.01 -17.97 9.16
N VAL A 413 8.82 -18.56 9.05
CA VAL A 413 8.19 -18.95 7.79
C VAL A 413 6.78 -18.41 7.68
N LEU A 414 6.38 -18.13 6.45
CA LEU A 414 5.04 -17.79 6.06
C LEU A 414 4.54 -18.85 5.07
N ASN A 415 3.55 -19.66 5.46
CA ASN A 415 3.01 -20.73 4.62
C ASN A 415 1.59 -20.38 4.15
N ASP A 416 1.39 -20.33 2.83
CA ASP A 416 0.07 -20.32 2.20
C ASP A 416 -0.29 -21.73 1.73
N TYR A 417 -1.43 -22.25 2.21
CA TYR A 417 -1.90 -23.61 1.92
C TYR A 417 -3.00 -23.61 0.89
N PHE A 418 -2.86 -24.47 -0.13
CA PHE A 418 -3.74 -24.52 -1.28
C PHE A 418 -4.36 -25.89 -1.48
N LEU A 419 -5.67 -25.95 -1.71
CA LEU A 419 -6.36 -27.18 -2.08
C LEU A 419 -6.13 -27.49 -3.56
N ILE A 420 -5.70 -28.72 -3.82
CA ILE A 420 -5.62 -29.30 -5.16
C ILE A 420 -6.36 -30.63 -5.14
N ARG A 421 -7.29 -30.82 -6.08
CA ARG A 421 -7.99 -32.10 -6.28
C ARG A 421 -7.48 -32.77 -7.55
N THR A 422 -7.14 -34.05 -7.46
CA THR A 422 -6.54 -34.82 -8.56
C THR A 422 -6.99 -36.28 -8.49
N ALA A 423 -6.74 -37.07 -9.55
CA ALA A 423 -6.73 -38.52 -9.40
C ALA A 423 -5.47 -38.97 -8.63
N ALA A 424 -5.55 -40.10 -7.94
CA ALA A 424 -4.41 -40.70 -7.25
C ALA A 424 -3.27 -41.03 -8.23
N PHE A 425 -2.03 -40.83 -7.78
CA PHE A 425 -0.82 -41.11 -8.54
C PHE A 425 0.29 -41.65 -7.63
N ASP A 426 1.31 -42.25 -8.23
CA ASP A 426 2.54 -42.63 -7.53
C ASP A 426 3.50 -41.42 -7.54
N PRO A 427 3.78 -40.80 -6.38
CA PRO A 427 4.57 -39.57 -6.32
C PRO A 427 6.00 -39.78 -6.84
N ALA A 428 6.33 -39.07 -7.91
CA ALA A 428 7.62 -39.14 -8.58
C ALA A 428 7.89 -37.84 -9.33
N GLY A 429 8.54 -36.90 -8.65
CA GLY A 429 8.93 -35.60 -9.21
C GLY A 429 10.21 -35.63 -10.04
N THR A 430 10.68 -34.45 -10.43
CA THR A 430 11.94 -34.30 -11.17
C THR A 430 13.17 -34.35 -10.28
N LEU A 431 13.03 -34.11 -8.97
CA LEU A 431 14.12 -34.26 -8.01
C LEU A 431 14.47 -35.73 -7.80
N SER A 432 15.76 -36.03 -7.83
CA SER A 432 16.28 -37.33 -7.45
C SER A 432 16.09 -37.58 -5.96
N ALA A 433 16.14 -38.84 -5.55
CA ALA A 433 16.07 -39.20 -4.13
C ALA A 433 17.21 -38.57 -3.29
N ALA A 434 18.34 -38.21 -3.91
CA ALA A 434 19.43 -37.52 -3.22
C ALA A 434 19.12 -36.03 -2.99
N GLU A 435 18.51 -35.37 -3.97
CA GLU A 435 18.07 -33.97 -3.88
C GLU A 435 16.93 -33.82 -2.87
N LEU A 436 15.92 -34.70 -2.93
CA LEU A 436 14.85 -34.74 -1.91
C LEU A 436 15.40 -34.87 -0.49
N ARG A 437 16.39 -35.75 -0.28
CA ARG A 437 17.06 -35.88 1.02
C ARG A 437 17.86 -34.65 1.43
N ALA A 438 18.43 -33.91 0.47
CA ALA A 438 19.11 -32.65 0.77
C ALA A 438 18.12 -31.58 1.27
N GLU A 439 16.85 -31.70 0.89
CA GLU A 439 15.73 -30.88 1.39
C GLU A 439 15.00 -31.53 2.58
N ASN A 440 15.62 -32.56 3.18
CA ASN A 440 15.09 -33.35 4.29
C ASN A 440 13.79 -34.12 3.98
N VAL A 441 13.44 -34.36 2.72
CA VAL A 441 12.29 -35.19 2.34
C VAL A 441 12.72 -36.66 2.21
N HIS A 442 12.15 -37.54 3.05
CA HIS A 442 12.56 -38.95 3.15
C HIS A 442 11.50 -39.96 2.71
N ALA A 443 10.22 -39.58 2.71
CA ALA A 443 9.14 -40.46 2.27
C ALA A 443 7.93 -39.65 1.82
N MET A 444 7.05 -40.29 1.04
CA MET A 444 5.76 -39.76 0.61
C MET A 444 4.70 -40.83 0.83
N LYS A 445 3.51 -40.43 1.27
CA LYS A 445 2.42 -41.37 1.55
C LYS A 445 1.07 -40.71 1.34
N TRP A 446 0.14 -41.45 0.73
CA TRP A 446 -1.29 -41.13 0.76
C TRP A 446 -1.90 -41.55 2.10
N TRP A 447 -2.60 -40.64 2.75
CA TRP A 447 -3.20 -40.80 4.06
C TRP A 447 -4.72 -40.70 4.00
N THR A 448 -5.41 -41.69 4.56
CA THR A 448 -6.85 -41.59 4.84
C THR A 448 -7.10 -40.74 6.10
N ARG A 449 -8.34 -40.20 6.25
CA ARG A 449 -8.76 -39.50 7.48
C ARG A 449 -8.54 -40.33 8.74
N SER A 450 -8.86 -41.63 8.69
CA SER A 450 -8.69 -42.53 9.83
C SER A 450 -7.23 -42.77 10.18
N GLU A 451 -6.34 -42.85 9.19
CA GLU A 451 -4.91 -42.97 9.46
C GLU A 451 -4.32 -41.69 10.05
N LEU A 452 -4.74 -40.51 9.56
CA LEU A 452 -4.30 -39.22 10.14
C LEU A 452 -4.72 -39.12 11.61
N ALA A 453 -5.97 -39.48 11.93
CA ALA A 453 -6.50 -39.42 13.29
C ALA A 453 -5.86 -40.45 14.24
N ALA A 454 -5.41 -41.60 13.73
CA ALA A 454 -4.80 -42.67 14.52
C ALA A 454 -3.26 -42.55 14.62
N HIS A 455 -2.64 -41.57 13.96
CA HIS A 455 -1.19 -41.43 13.96
C HIS A 455 -0.68 -40.69 15.21
N ASP A 456 0.18 -41.36 15.98
CA ASP A 456 0.82 -40.77 17.17
C ASP A 456 2.05 -39.89 16.85
N GLY A 457 2.37 -39.69 15.56
CA GLY A 457 3.49 -38.86 15.12
C GLY A 457 3.13 -37.38 14.96
N ARG A 458 4.10 -36.59 14.48
CA ARG A 458 3.97 -35.13 14.35
C ARG A 458 3.51 -34.73 12.95
N PHE A 459 2.69 -33.69 12.91
CA PHE A 459 2.27 -33.02 11.67
C PHE A 459 2.66 -31.54 11.66
N ALA A 460 2.83 -30.96 10.48
CA ALA A 460 2.89 -29.52 10.26
C ALA A 460 1.85 -29.10 9.21
N PRO A 461 0.90 -28.20 9.56
CA PRO A 461 0.66 -27.65 10.90
C PRO A 461 0.29 -28.73 11.93
N ARG A 462 0.45 -28.47 13.23
CA ARG A 462 0.21 -29.48 14.28
C ARG A 462 -1.22 -30.03 14.24
N ASP A 463 -2.18 -29.17 13.94
CA ASP A 463 -3.60 -29.51 13.88
C ASP A 463 -4.05 -29.99 12.47
N LEU A 464 -3.10 -30.38 11.61
CA LEU A 464 -3.40 -30.82 10.24
C LEU A 464 -4.50 -31.90 10.16
N PRO A 465 -4.55 -32.94 11.03
CA PRO A 465 -5.65 -33.91 11.01
C PRO A 465 -7.04 -33.27 11.15
N ALA A 466 -7.22 -32.33 12.08
CA ALA A 466 -8.50 -31.66 12.29
C ALA A 466 -8.83 -30.66 11.17
N LEU A 467 -7.82 -30.00 10.60
CA LEU A 467 -7.97 -29.11 9.45
C LEU A 467 -8.44 -29.88 8.21
N ILE A 468 -7.84 -31.04 7.93
CA ILE A 468 -8.25 -31.94 6.84
C ILE A 468 -9.67 -32.49 7.09
N ASP A 469 -9.97 -32.91 8.32
CA ASP A 469 -11.30 -33.41 8.67
C ASP A 469 -12.40 -32.37 8.39
N ARG A 470 -12.14 -31.11 8.78
CA ARG A 470 -13.03 -29.98 8.51
C ARG A 470 -13.13 -29.67 7.02
N LEU A 471 -12.00 -29.67 6.30
CA LEU A 471 -11.97 -29.42 4.86
C LEU A 471 -12.81 -30.44 4.09
N LEU A 472 -12.70 -31.73 4.43
CA LEU A 472 -13.41 -32.80 3.74
C LEU A 472 -14.90 -32.85 4.13
N SER A 473 -15.25 -32.48 5.37
CA SER A 473 -16.64 -32.49 5.84
C SER A 473 -17.43 -31.23 5.48
N ALA A 474 -16.82 -30.05 5.55
CA ALA A 474 -17.48 -28.75 5.37
C ALA A 474 -17.08 -28.04 4.07
N GLY A 475 -16.08 -28.54 3.36
CA GLY A 475 -15.51 -27.88 2.19
C GLY A 475 -14.46 -26.81 2.54
N PRO A 476 -13.88 -26.16 1.51
CA PRO A 476 -12.90 -25.08 1.70
C PRO A 476 -13.55 -23.86 2.38
N PRO A 477 -12.80 -23.09 3.18
CA PRO A 477 -13.32 -21.88 3.80
C PRO A 477 -13.64 -20.82 2.74
N THR A 478 -14.56 -19.90 3.06
CA THR A 478 -14.93 -18.83 2.13
C THR A 478 -13.79 -17.83 1.94
N THR A 479 -12.98 -17.60 2.96
CA THR A 479 -11.74 -16.81 2.93
C THR A 479 -10.60 -17.63 3.51
N PRO A 480 -9.35 -17.42 3.09
CA PRO A 480 -8.22 -18.08 3.72
C PRO A 480 -8.22 -17.85 5.23
N THR A 481 -8.08 -18.93 6.01
CA THR A 481 -8.15 -18.86 7.48
C THR A 481 -6.75 -18.70 8.04
N GLN A 482 -6.56 -17.74 8.95
CA GLN A 482 -5.32 -17.63 9.71
C GLN A 482 -5.18 -18.85 10.64
N LEU A 483 -4.10 -19.59 10.51
CA LEU A 483 -3.75 -20.68 11.42
C LEU A 483 -2.93 -20.16 12.59
N GLY A 484 -3.08 -20.83 13.74
CA GLY A 484 -2.14 -20.68 14.86
C GLY A 484 -0.87 -21.52 14.65
N LEU A 485 -0.04 -21.53 15.69
CA LEU A 485 1.17 -22.35 15.79
C LEU A 485 0.88 -23.85 15.97
#